data_AF-A0A5R8QBI2-F1
#
_entry.id   AF-A0A5R8QBI2-F1
#
_cell.length_a   1.000
_cell.length_b   1.000
_cell.length_c   1.000
_cell.angle_alpha   90.00
_cell.angle_beta   90.00
_cell.angle_gamma   90.00
#
_symmetry.space_group_name_H-M   'P 1'
#
loop_
_entity.id
_entity.type
_entity.pdbx_description
1 polymer ?
#
loop_
_entity_poly.entity_id
_entity_poly.type
_entity_poly.pdbx_seq_one_letter_code
_entity_poly.pdbx_strand_id
1 'polypeptide(L)' 'MNPGQEQFFNFIMGFVAPGNEEKAKILLEDCFAAQNDGTFSAEFLEAISPKILALLKEEHKAEVKAIMDQFGSGHVSK' A
#
# COMPACT_ATOMS: atom_id res chain seq x y z
N MET A 1 -8.83 -11.03 3.74
CA MET A 1 -7.41 -10.66 3.91
C MET A 1 -6.67 -11.85 4.49
N ASN A 2 -5.45 -12.12 4.03
CA ASN A 2 -4.55 -13.05 4.72
C ASN A 2 -3.84 -12.32 5.89
N PRO A 3 -3.17 -13.04 6.81
CA PRO A 3 -2.52 -12.41 7.96
C PRO A 3 -1.47 -11.35 7.61
N GLY A 4 -0.75 -11.50 6.49
CA GLY A 4 0.23 -10.52 6.03
C GLY A 4 -0.42 -9.22 5.53
N GLN A 5 -1.54 -9.34 4.81
CA GLN A 5 -2.35 -8.20 4.35
C GLN A 5 -2.95 -7.43 5.53
N GLU A 6 -3.45 -8.12 6.54
CA GLU A 6 -3.98 -7.48 7.76
C GLU A 6 -2.89 -6.72 8.53
N GLN A 7 -1.69 -7.29 8.66
CA GLN A 7 -0.57 -6.59 9.27
C GLN A 7 -0.18 -5.33 8.50
N PHE A 8 -0.08 -5.43 7.17
CA PHE A 8 0.23 -4.27 6.33
C PHE A 8 -0.86 -3.21 6.36
N PHE A 9 -2.13 -3.62 6.39
CA PHE A 9 -3.27 -2.72 6.55
C PHE A 9 -3.16 -1.89 7.82
N ASN A 10 -3.00 -2.56 8.97
CA ASN A 10 -2.88 -1.88 10.26
C ASN A 10 -1.64 -0.98 10.32
N PHE A 11 -0.54 -1.40 9.71
CA PHE A 11 0.68 -0.60 9.59
C PHE A 11 0.42 0.70 8.82
N ILE A 12 -0.11 0.63 7.59
CA ILE A 12 -0.38 1.82 6.77
C ILE A 12 -1.40 2.73 7.44
N MET A 13 -2.48 2.18 8.01
CA MET A 13 -3.51 2.96 8.70
C MET A 13 -2.95 3.77 9.88
N GLY A 14 -1.85 3.32 10.52
CA GLY A 14 -1.14 4.10 11.55
C GLY A 14 -0.43 5.36 11.03
N PHE A 15 -0.10 5.40 9.73
CA PHE A 15 0.62 6.50 9.08
C PHE A 15 -0.28 7.39 8.23
N VAL A 16 -1.55 7.02 8.05
CA VAL A 16 -2.54 7.81 7.32
C VAL A 16 -2.78 9.16 8.04
N ALA A 17 -2.88 10.22 7.26
CA ALA A 17 -3.23 11.53 7.79
C ALA A 17 -4.71 11.57 8.23
N PRO A 18 -5.05 12.29 9.31
CA PRO A 18 -6.44 12.39 9.75
C PRO A 18 -7.37 12.87 8.63
N GLY A 19 -8.52 12.21 8.46
CA GLY A 19 -9.51 12.50 7.42
C GLY A 19 -9.29 11.76 6.09
N ASN A 20 -8.23 10.95 5.98
CA ASN A 20 -7.95 10.12 4.81
C ASN A 20 -8.15 8.62 5.05
N GLU A 21 -8.64 8.21 6.23
CA GLU A 21 -8.74 6.82 6.67
C GLU A 21 -9.60 5.98 5.73
N GLU A 22 -10.77 6.49 5.34
CA GLU A 22 -11.68 5.78 4.45
C GLU A 22 -11.08 5.61 3.04
N LYS A 23 -10.43 6.66 2.52
CA LYS A 23 -9.76 6.60 1.22
C LYS A 23 -8.59 5.62 1.23
N ALA A 24 -7.81 5.63 2.31
CA ALA A 24 -6.69 4.71 2.47
C ALA A 24 -7.17 3.27 2.57
N LYS A 25 -8.27 3.03 3.29
CA LYS A 25 -8.89 1.71 3.40
C LYS A 25 -9.30 1.16 2.03
N ILE A 26 -10.09 1.91 1.26
CA ILE A 26 -10.55 1.49 -0.08
C ILE A 26 -9.34 1.13 -0.97
N LEU A 27 -8.32 1.98 -0.92
CA LEU A 27 -7.15 1.85 -1.79
C LEU A 27 -6.26 0.64 -1.40
N LEU A 28 -6.18 0.32 -0.11
CA LEU A 28 -5.54 -0.91 0.39
C LEU A 28 -6.36 -2.16 0.04
N GLU A 29 -7.69 -2.09 0.14
CA GLU A 29 -8.58 -3.18 -0.27
C GLU A 29 -8.44 -3.51 -1.76
N ASP A 30 -8.35 -2.49 -2.63
CA ASP A 30 -8.06 -2.67 -4.06
C ASP A 30 -6.69 -3.35 -4.29
N CYS A 31 -5.66 -2.96 -3.53
CA CYS A 31 -4.35 -3.61 -3.61
C CYS A 31 -4.42 -5.08 -3.19
N PHE A 32 -5.15 -5.41 -2.13
CA PHE A 32 -5.28 -6.78 -1.65
C PHE A 32 -6.13 -7.64 -2.59
N ALA A 33 -7.12 -7.06 -3.25
CA ALA A 33 -7.88 -7.73 -4.30
C ALA A 33 -6.94 -8.12 -5.47
N ALA A 34 -6.13 -7.18 -5.95
CA ALA A 34 -5.13 -7.42 -6.99
C ALA A 34 -4.06 -8.45 -6.57
N GLN A 35 -3.70 -8.51 -5.29
CA GLN A 35 -2.79 -9.55 -4.80
C GLN A 35 -3.45 -10.93 -4.79
N ASN A 36 -4.73 -11.00 -4.47
CA ASN A 36 -5.47 -12.25 -4.35
C ASN A 36 -5.88 -12.83 -5.72
N ASP A 37 -6.11 -11.97 -6.71
CA ASP A 37 -6.39 -12.39 -8.09
C ASP A 37 -5.11 -12.63 -8.93
N GLY A 38 -3.94 -12.29 -8.39
CA GLY A 38 -2.64 -12.44 -9.05
C GLY A 38 -2.31 -11.34 -10.07
N THR A 39 -3.04 -10.22 -10.06
CA THR A 39 -2.82 -9.06 -10.96
C THR A 39 -2.00 -7.94 -10.33
N PHE A 40 -1.51 -8.11 -9.11
CA PHE A 40 -0.62 -7.15 -8.44
C PHE A 40 0.77 -7.12 -9.11
N SER A 41 0.87 -6.36 -10.20
CA SER A 41 2.09 -6.17 -10.99
C SER A 41 2.91 -4.96 -10.53
N ALA A 42 4.13 -4.83 -11.05
CA ALA A 42 4.92 -3.61 -10.88
C ALA A 42 4.19 -2.36 -11.40
N GLU A 43 3.51 -2.47 -12.56
CA GLU A 43 2.76 -1.35 -13.14
C GLU A 43 1.59 -0.93 -12.24
N PHE A 44 0.90 -1.89 -11.63
CA PHE A 44 -0.13 -1.61 -10.64
C PHE A 44 0.45 -0.91 -9.41
N LEU A 45 1.60 -1.39 -8.92
CA LEU A 45 2.31 -0.78 -7.80
C LEU A 45 2.75 0.66 -8.12
N GLU A 46 3.29 0.92 -9.31
CA GLU A 46 3.68 2.26 -9.76
C GLU A 46 2.48 3.20 -9.86
N ALA A 47 1.34 2.71 -10.34
CA ALA A 47 0.11 3.50 -10.45
C ALA A 47 -0.52 3.84 -9.08
N ILE A 48 -0.37 2.97 -8.07
CA ILE A 48 -1.01 3.12 -6.77
C ILE A 48 -0.11 3.80 -5.72
N SER A 49 1.22 3.67 -5.84
CA SER A 49 2.21 4.30 -4.96
C SER A 49 1.99 5.80 -4.71
N PRO A 50 1.85 6.67 -5.73
CA PRO A 50 1.64 8.10 -5.50
C PRO A 50 0.31 8.38 -4.77
N LYS A 51 -0.71 7.52 -4.95
CA LYS A 51 -2.00 7.65 -4.27
C LYS A 51 -1.90 7.28 -2.79
N ILE A 52 -1.19 6.20 -2.46
CA ILE A 52 -0.90 5.85 -1.05
C ILE A 52 -0.14 7.00 -0.40
N LEU A 53 0.97 7.45 -1.00
CA LEU A 53 1.80 8.52 -0.43
C LEU A 53 1.03 9.84 -0.22
N ALA A 54 0.04 10.15 -1.05
CA ALA A 54 -0.79 11.35 -0.88
C ALA A 54 -1.69 11.29 0.36
N LEU A 55 -2.02 10.10 0.87
CA LEU A 55 -2.93 9.90 2.00
C LEU A 55 -2.21 9.85 3.35
N LEU A 56 -0.89 9.72 3.35
CA LEU A 56 -0.07 9.61 4.57
C LEU A 56 0.30 10.98 5.14
N LYS A 57 0.63 11.00 6.43
CA LYS A 57 1.29 12.15 7.06
C LYS A 57 2.63 12.39 6.39
N GLU A 58 2.96 13.66 6.14
CA GLU A 58 4.19 14.11 5.47
C GLU A 58 5.46 13.44 6.04
N GLU A 59 5.55 13.35 7.36
CA GLU A 59 6.70 12.78 8.07
C GLU A 59 6.95 11.28 7.81
N HIS A 60 5.92 10.55 7.36
CA HIS A 60 6.00 9.10 7.13
C HIS A 60 6.06 8.72 5.65
N LYS A 61 5.92 9.68 4.72
CA LYS A 61 5.91 9.40 3.27
C LYS A 61 7.21 8.75 2.80
N ALA A 62 8.35 9.23 3.29
CA ALA A 62 9.66 8.68 2.90
C ALA A 62 9.84 7.24 3.38
N GLU A 63 9.43 6.95 4.63
CA GLU A 63 9.52 5.61 5.23
C GLU A 63 8.61 4.62 4.50
N VAL A 64 7.35 4.98 4.29
CA VAL A 64 6.41 4.10 3.59
C VAL A 64 6.83 3.88 2.14
N LYS A 65 7.38 4.90 1.45
CA LYS A 65 7.92 4.73 0.10
C LYS A 65 9.04 3.67 0.08
N ALA A 66 9.99 3.73 1.02
CA ALA A 66 11.08 2.77 1.09
C ALA A 66 10.57 1.33 1.31
N ILE A 67 9.55 1.17 2.17
CA ILE A 67 8.90 -0.12 2.42
C ILE A 67 8.22 -0.62 1.15
N MET A 68 7.49 0.24 0.43
CA MET A 68 6.83 -0.11 -0.84
C MET A 68 7.84 -0.53 -1.92
N ASP A 69 8.96 0.20 -2.05
CA ASP A 69 10.04 -0.13 -3.00
C ASP A 69 10.67 -1.50 -2.66
N GLN A 70 10.86 -1.79 -1.36
CA GLN A 70 11.38 -3.08 -0.89
C GLN A 70 10.38 -4.23 -1.12
N PHE A 71 9.09 -3.99 -0.89
CA PHE A 71 8.03 -4.96 -1.14
C PHE A 71 7.85 -5.26 -2.63
N GLY A 72 7.87 -4.23 -3.48
CA GLY A 72 7.79 -4.38 -4.93
C GLY A 72 8.96 -5.18 -5.48
N SER A 73 10.18 -4.92 -5.01
CA SER A 73 11.38 -5.65 -5.44
C SER A 73 11.40 -7.12 -5.00
N GLY A 74 10.67 -7.49 -3.94
CA GLY A 74 10.61 -8.86 -3.41
C GLY A 74 9.40 -9.70 -3.86
N HIS A 75 8.28 -9.06 -4.23
CA HIS A 75 7.04 -9.75 -4.64
C HIS A 75 6.67 -9.57 -6.11
N VAL A 76 7.28 -8.62 -6.83
CA VAL A 76 7.20 -8.61 -8.30
C VAL A 76 8.18 -9.67 -8.81
N SER A 77 7.72 -10.92 -8.84
CA SER A 77 8.41 -11.95 -9.60
C SER A 77 8.31 -11.60 -11.09
N LYS A 78 9.44 -11.75 -11.81
CA LYS A 78 9.53 -11.68 -13.26
C LYS A 78 8.50 -12.55 -13.96
#